data_AF-A0A934B0J2-F1
#
_entry.id   AF-A0A934B0J2-F1
#
_cell.length_a   1.000
_cell.length_b   1.000
_cell.length_c   1.000
_cell.angle_alpha   90.00
_cell.angle_beta   90.00
_cell.angle_gamma   90.00
#
_symmetry.space_group_name_H-M   'P 1'
#
loop_
_entity.id
_entity.type
_entity.pdbx_description
1 polymer ?
#
loop_
_entity_poly.entity_id
_entity_poly.type
_entity_poly.pdbx_seq_one_letter_code
_entity_poly.pdbx_strand_id
1 'polypeptide(L)'
;GQATIPLDGPGSSKTVSVTVTAPNQVSRIYRITINRLAPSNDANLSGLTVTAGTLNPGFAASTLNYTVTVPASVDSLTVTATKSDPDAGMSASGSVIAPPGVATGSVSSALGLGTTTLFTITVIAQDGVSTRPYTINVFRDSR
;
A
#
# COMPACT_ATOMS: atom_id res chain seq x y z
N GLY A 1 -2.98 -36.51 17.17
CA GLY A 1 -3.67 -35.44 17.93
C GLY A 1 -3.31 -34.10 17.32
N GLN A 2 -4.17 -33.09 17.48
CA GLN A 2 -3.89 -31.71 17.10
C GLN A 2 -3.84 -30.86 18.38
N ALA A 3 -2.93 -29.90 18.42
CA ALA A 3 -2.88 -28.88 19.46
C ALA A 3 -2.93 -27.51 18.79
N THR A 4 -3.76 -26.61 19.31
CA THR A 4 -3.81 -25.21 18.89
C THR A 4 -2.86 -24.42 19.76
N ILE A 5 -1.93 -23.69 19.14
CA ILE A 5 -0.94 -22.88 19.85
C ILE A 5 -1.18 -21.43 19.46
N PRO A 6 -1.65 -20.58 20.38
CA PRO A 6 -1.79 -19.16 20.08
C PRO A 6 -0.42 -18.57 19.78
N LEU A 7 -0.31 -17.80 18.71
CA LEU A 7 0.90 -17.06 18.38
C LEU A 7 0.98 -15.79 19.22
N ASP A 8 2.20 -15.35 19.49
CA ASP A 8 2.42 -14.06 20.15
C ASP A 8 2.19 -12.91 19.14
N GLY A 9 2.31 -11.66 19.60
CA GLY A 9 2.09 -10.46 18.78
C GLY A 9 2.96 -10.39 17.51
N PRO A 10 2.66 -9.50 16.55
CA PRO A 10 3.54 -9.28 15.39
C PRO A 10 4.98 -8.96 15.81
N GLY A 11 5.96 -9.40 15.02
CA GLY A 11 7.38 -9.26 15.32
C GLY A 11 7.95 -10.30 16.30
N SER A 12 7.13 -11.24 16.79
CA SER A 12 7.54 -12.25 17.76
C SER A 12 8.03 -13.56 17.11
N SER A 13 8.78 -14.34 17.88
CA SER A 13 9.12 -15.72 17.55
C SER A 13 8.63 -16.64 18.66
N LYS A 14 7.93 -17.71 18.30
CA LYS A 14 7.43 -18.72 19.25
C LYS A 14 8.04 -20.07 18.92
N THR A 15 8.68 -20.70 19.91
CA THR A 15 9.20 -22.06 19.77
C THR A 15 8.26 -23.06 20.43
N VAL A 16 7.80 -24.02 19.65
CA VAL A 16 6.98 -25.15 20.06
C VAL A 16 7.86 -26.38 20.18
N SER A 17 7.78 -27.07 21.31
CA SER A 17 8.50 -28.33 21.52
C SER A 17 7.54 -29.51 21.36
N VAL A 18 7.91 -30.46 20.51
CA VAL A 18 7.22 -31.74 20.31
C VAL A 18 8.09 -32.83 20.90
N THR A 19 7.63 -33.43 22.01
CA THR A 19 8.30 -34.57 22.63
C THR A 19 7.74 -35.86 22.04
N VAL A 20 8.62 -36.70 21.51
CA VAL A 20 8.31 -38.03 20.99
C VAL A 20 8.96 -39.05 21.91
N THR A 21 8.14 -39.82 22.63
CA THR A 21 8.59 -40.84 23.56
C THR A 21 8.38 -42.23 22.95
N ALA A 22 9.44 -43.02 22.85
CA ALA A 22 9.37 -44.41 22.42
C ALA A 22 8.84 -45.32 23.54
N PRO A 23 8.33 -46.53 23.23
CA PRO A 23 7.81 -47.46 24.24
C PRO A 23 8.81 -47.84 25.35
N ASN A 24 10.11 -47.74 25.07
CA ASN A 24 11.19 -47.94 26.03
C ASN A 24 11.50 -46.70 26.90
N GLN A 25 10.59 -45.72 26.94
CA GLN A 25 10.67 -44.46 27.70
C GLN A 25 11.76 -43.46 27.27
N VAL A 26 12.47 -43.73 26.16
CA VAL A 26 13.42 -42.76 25.59
C VAL A 26 12.66 -41.69 24.81
N SER A 27 12.92 -40.42 25.11
CA SER A 27 12.29 -39.28 24.44
C SER A 27 13.25 -38.52 23.53
N ARG A 28 12.73 -38.01 22.41
CA ARG A 28 13.37 -36.98 21.57
C ARG A 28 12.49 -35.75 21.51
N ILE A 29 13.10 -34.57 21.59
CA ILE A 29 12.39 -33.30 21.52
C ILE A 29 12.71 -32.65 20.17
N TYR A 30 11.67 -32.39 19.39
CA TYR A 30 11.74 -31.59 18.17
C TYR A 30 11.28 -30.17 18.49
N ARG A 31 12.00 -29.17 17.98
CA ARG A 31 11.65 -27.76 18.16
C ARG A 31 11.22 -27.17 16.83
N ILE A 32 10.04 -26.55 16.82
CA ILE A 32 9.49 -25.83 15.69
C ILE A 32 9.46 -24.36 16.09
N THR A 33 10.19 -23.52 15.37
CA THR A 33 10.18 -22.08 15.59
C THR A 33 9.28 -21.41 14.56
N ILE A 34 8.30 -20.67 15.04
CA ILE A 34 7.32 -19.93 14.24
C ILE A 34 7.64 -18.45 14.39
N ASN A 35 7.95 -17.80 13.28
CA ASN A 35 8.28 -16.37 13.24
C ASN A 35 7.09 -15.59 12.69
N ARG A 36 6.57 -14.64 13.46
CA ARG A 36 5.54 -13.71 13.01
C ARG A 36 6.21 -12.38 12.70
N LEU A 37 6.20 -11.98 11.44
CA LEU A 37 6.82 -10.71 11.02
C LEU A 37 6.11 -9.52 11.68
N ALA A 38 6.86 -8.46 11.95
CA ALA A 38 6.29 -7.18 12.35
C ALA A 38 5.61 -6.56 11.11
N PRO A 39 4.47 -5.85 11.27
CA PRO A 39 3.87 -5.17 10.15
C PRO A 39 4.80 -4.06 9.68
N SER A 40 4.96 -3.95 8.37
CA SER A 40 5.73 -2.90 7.72
C SER A 40 5.10 -1.53 7.94
N ASN A 41 5.95 -0.51 8.08
CA ASN A 41 5.56 0.90 8.12
C ASN A 41 5.76 1.60 6.77
N ASP A 42 6.06 0.85 5.70
CA ASP A 42 6.27 1.40 4.37
C ASP A 42 4.94 1.83 3.73
N ALA A 43 4.70 3.14 3.76
CA ALA A 43 3.58 3.79 3.10
C ALA A 43 3.98 4.46 1.78
N ASN A 44 5.06 4.07 1.12
CA ASN A 44 5.46 4.73 -0.13
C ASN A 44 4.70 4.20 -1.36
N LEU A 45 4.68 5.02 -2.40
CA LEU A 45 4.41 4.55 -3.76
C LEU A 45 5.71 4.09 -4.42
N SER A 46 5.60 3.06 -5.24
CA SER A 46 6.63 2.63 -6.21
C SER A 46 6.36 3.15 -7.63
N GLY A 47 5.14 3.64 -7.89
CA GLY A 47 4.78 4.26 -9.17
C GLY A 47 3.57 5.18 -9.05
N LEU A 48 3.56 6.24 -9.86
CA LEU A 48 2.44 7.17 -10.03
C LEU A 48 2.39 7.62 -11.49
N THR A 49 1.24 7.46 -12.13
CA THR A 49 1.03 7.86 -13.53
C THR A 49 -0.32 8.53 -13.71
N VAL A 50 -0.43 9.28 -14.81
CA VAL A 50 -1.65 9.98 -15.22
C VAL A 50 -1.93 9.67 -16.68
N THR A 51 -3.21 9.61 -17.07
CA THR A 51 -3.61 9.28 -18.46
C THR A 51 -3.32 10.39 -19.46
N ALA A 52 -3.12 11.63 -19.01
CA ALA A 52 -2.81 12.78 -19.84
C ALA A 52 -1.93 13.79 -19.10
N GLY A 53 -1.13 14.54 -19.85
CA GLY A 53 -0.11 15.44 -19.29
C GLY A 53 1.07 14.69 -18.68
N THR A 54 1.89 15.40 -17.92
CA THR A 54 3.07 14.85 -17.24
C THR A 54 3.12 15.33 -15.80
N LEU A 55 3.48 14.44 -14.89
CA LEU A 55 3.78 14.82 -13.50
C LEU A 55 4.97 15.78 -13.49
N ASN A 56 4.80 16.91 -12.80
CA ASN A 56 5.86 17.86 -12.52
C ASN A 56 5.93 18.13 -11.00
N PRO A 57 7.03 17.74 -10.33
CA PRO A 57 8.21 17.05 -10.88
C PRO A 57 7.88 15.62 -11.36
N GLY A 58 8.80 14.97 -12.07
CA GLY A 58 8.68 13.54 -12.37
C GLY A 58 8.54 12.70 -11.10
N PHE A 59 7.93 11.51 -11.20
CA PHE A 59 7.65 10.69 -10.03
C PHE A 59 8.90 10.35 -9.23
N ALA A 60 8.84 10.60 -7.92
CA ALA A 60 9.79 10.11 -6.94
C ALA A 60 9.04 9.74 -5.65
N ALA A 61 9.37 8.61 -5.03
CA ALA A 61 8.67 8.11 -3.85
C ALA A 61 8.64 9.12 -2.67
N SER A 62 9.68 9.95 -2.55
CA SER A 62 9.80 11.00 -1.53
C SER A 62 9.00 12.26 -1.86
N THR A 63 8.59 12.47 -3.11
CA THR A 63 7.81 13.63 -3.53
C THR A 63 6.33 13.39 -3.29
N LEU A 64 5.72 14.27 -2.50
CA LEU A 64 4.31 14.15 -2.09
C LEU A 64 3.38 15.06 -2.87
N ASN A 65 3.91 16.08 -3.57
CA ASN A 65 3.10 17.06 -4.28
C ASN A 65 3.51 17.11 -5.74
N TYR A 66 2.53 16.99 -6.62
CA TYR A 66 2.70 17.03 -8.05
C TYR A 66 1.74 18.04 -8.67
N THR A 67 2.17 18.57 -9.81
CA THR A 67 1.34 19.36 -10.71
C THR A 67 1.26 18.64 -12.05
N VAL A 68 0.10 18.75 -12.70
CA VAL A 68 -0.12 18.27 -14.06
C VAL A 68 -0.89 19.36 -14.78
N THR A 69 -0.44 19.73 -15.98
CA THR A 69 -1.21 20.57 -16.89
C THR A 69 -1.65 19.74 -18.07
N VAL A 70 -2.94 19.84 -18.43
CA VAL A 70 -3.51 19.15 -19.59
C VAL A 70 -4.17 20.15 -20.53
N PRO A 71 -4.20 19.86 -21.85
CA PRO A 71 -4.90 20.70 -22.83
C PRO A 71 -6.40 20.82 -22.56
N ALA A 72 -7.02 21.86 -23.11
CA ALA A 72 -8.47 22.08 -23.02
C ALA A 72 -9.31 20.91 -23.57
N SER A 73 -8.79 20.05 -24.44
CA SER A 73 -9.49 18.88 -24.99
C SER A 73 -9.62 17.69 -24.01
N VAL A 74 -8.98 17.73 -22.84
CA VAL A 74 -8.99 16.62 -21.87
C VAL A 74 -10.08 16.86 -20.83
N ASP A 75 -11.21 16.16 -20.97
CA ASP A 75 -12.37 16.31 -20.08
C ASP A 75 -12.28 15.58 -18.74
N SER A 76 -11.42 14.58 -18.65
CA SER A 76 -11.24 13.77 -17.44
C SER A 76 -9.80 13.26 -17.35
N LEU A 77 -9.38 12.93 -16.13
CA LEU A 77 -8.08 12.33 -15.87
C LEU A 77 -8.24 11.13 -14.97
N THR A 78 -7.46 10.09 -15.24
CA THR A 78 -7.25 8.98 -14.32
C THR A 78 -5.84 9.04 -13.74
N VAL A 79 -5.75 8.96 -12.43
CA VAL A 79 -4.50 8.78 -11.69
C VAL A 79 -4.38 7.31 -11.33
N THR A 80 -3.25 6.69 -11.68
CA THR A 80 -2.94 5.30 -11.30
C THR A 80 -1.71 5.29 -10.39
N ALA A 81 -1.82 4.60 -9.25
CA ALA A 81 -0.76 4.50 -8.26
C ALA A 81 -0.42 3.03 -7.99
N THR A 82 0.85 2.76 -7.71
CA THR A 82 1.38 1.46 -7.30
C THR A 82 2.06 1.59 -5.95
N LYS A 83 1.65 0.81 -4.96
CA LYS A 83 2.27 0.80 -3.63
C LYS A 83 3.62 0.08 -3.66
N SER A 84 4.57 0.50 -2.81
CA SER A 84 5.85 -0.21 -2.65
C SER A 84 5.68 -1.48 -1.84
N ASP A 85 4.85 -1.43 -0.80
CA ASP A 85 4.52 -2.58 0.06
C ASP A 85 3.23 -3.28 -0.41
N PRO A 86 3.29 -4.56 -0.85
CA PRO A 86 2.11 -5.31 -1.29
C PRO A 86 1.05 -5.52 -0.20
N ASP A 87 1.40 -5.38 1.08
CA ASP A 87 0.48 -5.53 2.21
C ASP A 87 -0.11 -4.20 2.70
N ALA A 88 0.35 -3.06 2.17
CA ALA A 88 -0.24 -1.75 2.44
C ALA A 88 -1.65 -1.60 1.79
N GLY A 89 -2.45 -0.66 2.28
CA GLY A 89 -3.69 -0.22 1.64
C GLY A 89 -3.51 1.11 0.89
N MET A 90 -4.35 1.37 -0.12
CA MET A 90 -4.46 2.67 -0.78
C MET A 90 -5.91 3.13 -0.87
N SER A 91 -6.12 4.41 -0.60
CA SER A 91 -7.39 5.10 -0.78
C SER A 91 -7.22 6.37 -1.61
N ALA A 92 -8.28 6.77 -2.30
CA ALA A 92 -8.36 8.05 -2.99
C ALA A 92 -9.62 8.78 -2.54
N SER A 93 -9.46 10.03 -2.10
CA SER A 93 -10.59 10.85 -1.61
C SER A 93 -11.49 10.13 -0.59
N GLY A 94 -10.89 9.31 0.29
CA GLY A 94 -11.60 8.55 1.32
C GLY A 94 -12.17 7.20 0.89
N SER A 95 -12.13 6.84 -0.40
CA SER A 95 -12.57 5.53 -0.91
C SER A 95 -11.39 4.60 -1.13
N VAL A 96 -11.52 3.32 -0.76
CA VAL A 96 -10.48 2.32 -1.01
C VAL A 96 -10.34 2.08 -2.51
N ILE A 97 -9.11 2.20 -3.03
CA ILE A 97 -8.78 1.94 -4.45
C ILE A 97 -7.88 0.71 -4.63
N ALA A 98 -7.14 0.30 -3.58
CA ALA A 98 -6.38 -0.95 -3.58
C ALA A 98 -6.23 -1.47 -2.13
N PRO A 99 -6.88 -2.58 -1.74
CA PRO A 99 -6.68 -3.20 -0.44
C PRO A 99 -5.32 -3.92 -0.34
N PRO A 100 -4.93 -4.41 0.87
CA PRO A 100 -3.81 -5.35 1.02
C PRO A 100 -3.89 -6.51 0.02
N GLY A 101 -2.74 -6.90 -0.55
CA GLY A 101 -2.65 -7.89 -1.63
C GLY A 101 -2.92 -7.38 -3.05
N VAL A 102 -3.47 -6.16 -3.21
CA VAL A 102 -3.67 -5.53 -4.53
C VAL A 102 -2.65 -4.42 -4.74
N ALA A 103 -1.72 -4.58 -5.69
CA ALA A 103 -0.58 -3.69 -5.88
C ALA A 103 -0.94 -2.30 -6.43
N THR A 104 -1.94 -2.22 -7.30
CA THR A 104 -2.29 -1.01 -8.05
C THR A 104 -3.71 -0.57 -7.81
N GLY A 105 -3.94 0.73 -7.74
CA GLY A 105 -5.27 1.34 -7.67
C GLY A 105 -5.34 2.57 -8.56
N SER A 106 -6.55 2.93 -8.96
CA SER A 106 -6.79 4.10 -9.80
C SER A 106 -8.02 4.88 -9.35
N VAL A 107 -8.01 6.18 -9.62
CA VAL A 107 -9.15 7.07 -9.40
C VAL A 107 -9.27 7.99 -10.61
N SER A 108 -10.51 8.27 -11.02
CA SER A 108 -10.82 9.12 -12.16
C SER A 108 -11.76 10.24 -11.74
N SER A 109 -11.58 11.42 -12.32
CA SER A 109 -12.50 12.54 -12.12
C SER A 109 -12.59 13.41 -13.37
N ALA A 110 -13.74 14.06 -13.54
CA ALA A 110 -13.90 15.10 -14.55
C ALA A 110 -13.05 16.34 -14.18
N LEU A 111 -12.60 17.05 -15.21
CA LEU A 111 -11.80 18.26 -15.07
C LEU A 111 -12.62 19.48 -15.49
N GLY A 112 -12.64 20.50 -14.64
CA GLY A 112 -13.24 21.79 -14.99
C GLY A 112 -12.34 22.58 -15.93
N LEU A 113 -12.92 23.15 -16.99
CA LEU A 113 -12.17 23.98 -17.95
C LEU A 113 -11.60 25.22 -17.24
N GLY A 114 -10.30 25.46 -17.36
CA GLY A 114 -9.63 26.59 -16.70
C GLY A 114 -9.52 26.46 -15.18
N THR A 115 -9.79 25.29 -14.59
CA THR A 115 -9.72 25.08 -13.14
C THR A 115 -8.71 23.98 -12.77
N THR A 116 -8.38 23.93 -11.48
CA THR A 116 -7.55 22.88 -10.90
C THR A 116 -8.43 21.85 -10.20
N THR A 117 -8.36 20.58 -10.63
CA THR A 117 -8.94 19.44 -9.93
C THR A 117 -7.87 18.80 -9.05
N LEU A 118 -8.23 18.52 -7.79
CA LEU A 118 -7.34 17.89 -6.82
C LEU A 118 -7.57 16.38 -6.76
N PHE A 119 -6.50 15.61 -6.86
CA PHE A 119 -6.48 14.18 -6.55
C PHE A 119 -5.59 13.93 -5.34
N THR A 120 -6.10 13.19 -4.35
CA THR A 120 -5.33 12.79 -3.17
C THR A 120 -5.34 11.28 -3.04
N ILE A 121 -4.17 10.66 -3.18
CA ILE A 121 -3.94 9.23 -2.95
C ILE A 121 -3.28 9.08 -1.58
N THR A 122 -3.92 8.35 -0.67
CA THR A 122 -3.35 8.05 0.65
C THR A 122 -2.96 6.58 0.70
N VAL A 123 -1.67 6.32 0.88
CA VAL A 123 -1.15 4.99 1.21
C VAL A 123 -1.18 4.83 2.73
N ILE A 124 -1.63 3.66 3.20
CA ILE A 124 -1.69 3.26 4.60
C ILE A 124 -0.84 2.00 4.72
N ALA A 125 0.28 2.05 5.46
CA ALA A 125 1.18 0.90 5.60
C ALA A 125 0.49 -0.29 6.29
N GLN A 126 1.13 -1.45 6.25
CA GLN A 126 0.64 -2.69 6.87
C GLN A 126 0.40 -2.54 8.38
N ASP A 127 1.13 -1.65 9.06
CA ASP A 127 0.94 -1.34 10.47
C ASP A 127 -0.40 -0.64 10.78
N GLY A 128 -1.12 -0.16 9.77
CA GLY A 128 -2.39 0.55 9.89
C GLY A 128 -2.28 1.95 10.50
N VAL A 129 -1.07 2.43 10.76
CA VAL A 129 -0.79 3.69 11.46
C VAL A 129 -0.02 4.65 10.56
N SER A 130 1.01 4.15 9.88
CA SER A 130 1.86 4.95 9.01
C SER A 130 1.09 5.27 7.73
N THR A 131 0.90 6.56 7.47
CA THR A 131 0.18 7.03 6.28
C THR A 131 1.01 8.02 5.49
N ARG A 132 0.82 8.04 4.17
CA ARG A 132 1.52 8.96 3.28
C ARG A 132 0.57 9.44 2.16
N PRO A 133 0.14 10.72 2.22
CA PRO A 133 -0.68 11.30 1.16
C PRO A 133 0.18 11.82 0.01
N TYR A 134 -0.23 11.50 -1.21
CA TYR A 134 0.29 12.01 -2.47
C TYR A 134 -0.79 12.87 -3.12
N THR A 135 -0.45 14.12 -3.41
CA THR A 135 -1.38 15.14 -3.92
C THR A 135 -1.00 15.49 -5.36
N ILE A 136 -1.98 15.43 -6.26
CA ILE A 136 -1.81 15.78 -7.67
C ILE A 136 -2.78 16.92 -7.99
N ASN A 137 -2.22 18.09 -8.27
CA ASN A 137 -2.96 19.27 -8.71
C ASN A 137 -3.03 19.28 -10.24
N VAL A 138 -4.20 19.03 -10.80
CA VAL A 138 -4.40 18.93 -12.24
C VAL A 138 -5.08 20.18 -12.75
N PHE A 139 -4.33 21.04 -13.46
CA PHE A 139 -4.88 22.20 -14.15
C PHE A 139 -5.25 21.84 -15.59
N ARG A 140 -6.50 22.09 -15.96
CA ARG A 140 -6.96 21.97 -17.36
C ARG A 140 -6.96 23.35 -17.99
N ASP A 141 -6.26 23.50 -19.11
CA ASP A 141 -6.23 24.77 -19.85
C ASP A 141 -7.64 25.19 -20.30
N SER A 142 -7.83 26.50 -20.48
CA SER A 142 -9.06 27.15 -20.94
C SER A 142 -8.99 27.66 -22.37
N ARG A 143 -7.82 27.55 -23.02
CA ARG A 143 -7.55 28.03 -24.37
C ARG A 143 -7.34 26.91 -25.37
#